data_AF-A0A8S3HZ98-F1
#
_entry.id   AF-A0A8S3HZ98-F1
#
_cell.length_a   1.000
_cell.length_b   1.000
_cell.length_c   1.000
_cell.angle_alpha   90.00
_cell.angle_beta   90.00
_cell.angle_gamma   90.00
#
_symmetry.space_group_name_H-M   'P 1'
#
loop_
_entity.id
_entity.type
_entity.pdbx_description
1 polymer ?
#
loop_
_entity_poly.entity_id
_entity_poly.type
_entity_poly.pdbx_seq_one_letter_code
_entity_poly.pdbx_strand_id
1 'polypeptide(L)'
;MNINHDTILPSNEDIQNTFKDFQYTQMIYYMDHFLDRKECRYHAYTYPSQMSYYQFTSNLFPGGYYPYVRFVSLYDEHAFEHEFFLRIAQSFPLIQKLVLNNAKRQQYKQSYKS
;
A
#
# COMPACT_ATOMS: atom_id res chain seq x y z
N MET A 1 27.27 18.18 -18.94
CA MET A 1 27.25 17.26 -17.78
C MET A 1 26.06 16.33 -18.01
N ASN A 2 26.32 15.11 -18.49
CA ASN A 2 25.27 14.12 -18.74
C ASN A 2 24.83 13.55 -17.40
N ILE A 3 23.58 13.78 -17.02
CA ILE A 3 22.98 13.16 -15.84
C ILE A 3 22.36 11.85 -16.34
N ASN A 4 23.04 10.74 -16.08
CA ASN A 4 22.48 9.41 -16.33
C ASN A 4 21.21 9.25 -15.49
N HIS A 5 20.10 8.96 -16.14
CA HIS A 5 18.77 8.77 -15.56
C HIS A 5 18.57 7.38 -14.95
N ASP A 6 19.62 6.77 -14.40
CA ASP A 6 19.49 5.57 -13.57
C ASP A 6 19.26 6.00 -12.13
N THR A 7 18.11 6.59 -11.86
CA THR A 7 17.64 6.78 -10.48
C THR A 7 17.39 5.40 -9.89
N ILE A 8 18.40 4.87 -9.20
CA ILE A 8 18.27 3.69 -8.34
C ILE A 8 17.21 4.03 -7.31
N LEU A 9 16.02 3.43 -7.45
CA LEU A 9 14.94 3.59 -6.49
C LEU A 9 15.35 2.87 -5.21
N PRO A 10 15.22 3.51 -4.03
CA PRO A 10 15.58 2.89 -2.76
C PRO A 10 14.72 1.65 -2.55
N SER A 11 15.33 0.51 -2.25
CA SER A 11 14.60 -0.71 -1.92
C SER A 11 13.92 -0.60 -0.55
N ASN A 12 13.01 -1.53 -0.26
CA ASN A 12 12.45 -1.64 1.09
C ASN A 12 13.56 -1.81 2.16
N GLU A 13 14.68 -2.46 1.82
CA GLU A 13 15.81 -2.68 2.72
C GLU A 13 16.53 -1.36 3.07
N ASP A 14 16.76 -0.52 2.06
CA ASP A 14 17.41 0.79 2.21
C ASP A 14 16.63 1.70 3.17
N ILE A 15 15.30 1.61 3.08
CA ILE A 15 14.39 2.33 3.96
C ILE A 15 14.51 1.81 5.40
N GLN A 16 14.47 0.49 5.63
CA GLN A 16 14.57 -0.05 7.01
C GLN A 16 15.86 0.43 7.67
N ASN A 17 16.96 0.37 6.90
CA ASN A 17 18.28 0.78 7.35
C ASN A 17 18.36 2.26 7.73
N THR A 18 17.54 3.12 7.12
CA THR A 18 17.48 4.55 7.45
C THR A 18 16.89 4.79 8.84
N PHE A 19 15.94 3.96 9.28
CA PHE A 19 15.21 4.15 10.54
C PHE A 19 15.62 3.17 11.65
N LYS A 20 16.64 2.34 11.43
CA LYS A 20 17.07 1.31 12.38
C LYS A 20 17.50 1.85 13.76
N ASP A 21 18.01 3.08 13.80
CA ASP A 21 18.52 3.73 15.02
C ASP A 21 17.49 4.70 15.65
N PHE A 22 16.27 4.78 15.10
CA PHE A 22 15.22 5.65 15.62
C PHE A 22 14.63 5.05 16.90
N GLN A 23 14.91 5.67 18.05
CA GLN A 23 14.56 5.16 19.38
C GLN A 23 13.06 5.09 19.69
N TYR A 24 12.20 5.66 18.84
CA TYR A 24 10.76 5.69 19.03
C TYR A 24 10.05 4.97 17.88
N THR A 25 9.27 3.96 18.27
CA THR A 25 8.16 3.30 17.57
C THR A 25 8.50 2.21 16.55
N GLN A 26 7.76 1.10 16.69
CA GLN A 26 7.54 0.11 15.64
C GLN A 26 6.97 0.85 14.43
N MET A 27 7.83 1.20 13.47
CA MET A 27 7.39 1.80 12.21
C MET A 27 7.19 0.70 11.18
N ILE A 28 6.05 0.75 10.48
CA ILE A 28 5.78 -0.08 9.31
C ILE A 28 6.08 0.77 8.09
N TYR A 29 6.93 0.27 7.21
CA TYR A 29 7.23 0.89 5.93
C TYR A 29 7.10 -0.14 4.81
N TYR A 30 6.72 0.34 3.63
CA TYR A 30 6.77 -0.41 2.38
C TYR A 30 6.70 0.56 1.21
N MET A 31 7.04 0.08 0.03
CA MET A 31 7.01 0.88 -1.18
C MET A 31 6.21 0.17 -2.28
N ASP A 32 5.38 0.95 -2.95
CA ASP A 32 4.67 0.55 -4.15
C ASP A 32 5.41 1.06 -5.39
N HIS A 33 5.56 0.18 -6.37
CA HIS A 33 6.06 0.53 -7.70
C HIS A 33 4.91 0.51 -8.70
N PHE A 34 4.59 1.68 -9.24
CA PHE A 34 3.56 1.86 -10.26
C PHE A 34 4.25 2.09 -11.61
N LEU A 35 4.57 0.98 -12.29
CA LEU A 35 5.40 0.96 -13.50
C LEU A 35 4.72 1.69 -14.65
N ASP A 36 3.40 1.55 -14.81
CA ASP A 36 2.69 2.20 -15.91
C ASP A 36 2.70 3.73 -15.76
N ARG A 37 2.67 4.22 -14.51
CA ARG A 37 2.75 5.65 -14.19
C ARG A 37 4.17 6.18 -14.06
N LYS A 38 5.18 5.31 -14.04
CA LYS A 38 6.57 5.66 -13.68
C LYS A 38 6.64 6.36 -12.32
N GLU A 39 5.80 5.93 -11.38
CA GLU A 39 5.69 6.49 -10.03
C GLU A 39 6.13 5.45 -9.00
N CYS A 40 6.70 5.92 -7.89
CA CYS A 40 6.91 5.11 -6.69
C CYS A 40 6.23 5.80 -5.52
N ARG A 41 5.53 5.03 -4.69
CA ARG A 41 4.89 5.54 -3.48
C ARG A 41 5.51 4.90 -2.26
N TYR A 42 6.05 5.74 -1.40
CA TYR A 42 6.59 5.35 -0.11
C TYR A 42 5.51 5.45 0.98
N HIS A 43 5.40 4.42 1.80
CA HIS A 43 4.51 4.35 2.94
C HIS A 43 5.33 4.23 4.23
N ALA A 44 5.05 5.08 5.21
CA ALA A 44 5.63 5.01 6.55
C ALA A 44 4.58 5.36 7.60
N TYR A 45 4.39 4.46 8.57
CA TYR A 45 3.41 4.64 9.63
C TYR A 45 4.03 4.25 10.97
N THR A 46 3.80 5.08 11.98
CA THR A 46 4.11 4.76 13.37
C THR A 46 3.07 3.79 13.93
N TYR A 47 3.48 2.87 14.79
CA TYR A 47 2.59 1.98 15.51
C TYR A 47 2.59 2.28 17.02
N PRO A 48 1.42 2.35 17.68
CA PRO A 48 0.08 2.34 17.10
C PRO A 48 -0.27 3.70 16.46
N SER A 49 -0.69 3.68 15.19
CA SER A 49 -1.14 4.90 14.51
C SER A 49 -2.54 5.26 14.98
N GLN A 50 -2.74 6.52 15.41
CA GLN A 50 -4.07 7.08 15.70
C GLN A 50 -4.75 7.69 14.46
N MET A 51 -4.23 7.42 13.26
CA MET A 51 -4.78 7.96 12.02
C MET A 51 -6.17 7.38 11.74
N SER A 52 -7.11 8.23 11.32
CA SER A 52 -8.47 7.84 10.96
C SER A 52 -8.65 7.49 9.49
N TYR A 53 -7.70 7.85 8.64
CA TYR A 53 -7.69 7.55 7.21
C TYR A 53 -6.52 6.62 6.89
N TYR A 54 -6.56 5.91 5.77
CA TYR A 54 -5.41 5.16 5.25
C TYR A 54 -5.56 5.13 3.72
N GLN A 55 -4.67 5.83 3.02
CA GLN A 55 -4.85 6.12 1.60
C GLN A 55 -3.94 5.31 0.70
N PHE A 56 -4.49 4.95 -0.45
CA PHE A 56 -3.81 4.34 -1.58
C PHE A 56 -3.09 3.03 -1.28
N THR A 57 -3.77 2.13 -0.59
CA THR A 57 -3.26 0.78 -0.31
C THR A 57 -3.38 -0.11 -1.55
N SER A 58 -2.27 -0.78 -1.90
CA SER A 58 -2.15 -1.70 -3.05
C SER A 58 -2.11 -3.18 -2.59
N ASN A 59 -2.06 -4.13 -3.53
CA ASN A 59 -1.87 -5.56 -3.23
C ASN A 59 -0.62 -5.85 -2.38
N LEU A 60 0.41 -4.99 -2.47
CA LEU A 60 1.68 -5.13 -1.74
C LEU A 60 1.57 -4.76 -0.26
N PHE A 61 0.40 -4.30 0.19
CA PHE A 61 0.16 -4.01 1.59
C PHE A 61 0.52 -5.20 2.49
N PRO A 62 1.49 -5.04 3.40
CA PRO A 62 2.01 -6.14 4.21
C PRO A 62 1.04 -6.58 5.33
N GLY A 63 -0.05 -5.83 5.55
CA GLY A 63 -0.92 -6.00 6.70
C GLY A 63 -0.49 -5.14 7.89
N GLY A 64 -1.08 -5.43 9.05
CA GLY A 64 -0.79 -4.75 10.32
C GLY A 64 -2.05 -4.71 11.19
N TYR A 65 -2.04 -3.86 12.22
CA TYR A 65 -3.22 -3.64 13.06
C TYR A 65 -3.44 -2.14 13.26
N TYR A 66 -4.51 -1.61 12.68
CA TYR A 66 -4.80 -0.17 12.66
C TYR A 66 -6.20 0.09 13.22
N PRO A 67 -6.38 -0.02 14.55
CA PRO A 67 -7.70 0.03 15.18
C PRO A 67 -8.35 1.41 15.12
N TYR A 68 -7.59 2.46 14.81
CA TYR A 68 -8.11 3.83 14.73
C TYR A 68 -8.52 4.27 13.33
N VAL A 69 -8.15 3.50 12.29
CA VAL A 69 -8.53 3.79 10.91
C VAL A 69 -10.02 3.53 10.72
N ARG A 70 -10.70 4.46 10.06
CA ARG A 70 -12.13 4.44 9.73
C ARG A 70 -12.37 4.50 8.21
N PHE A 71 -11.42 5.06 7.46
CA PHE A 71 -11.54 5.29 6.04
C PHE A 71 -10.33 4.72 5.31
N VAL A 72 -10.55 3.77 4.40
CA VAL A 72 -9.47 3.19 3.59
C VAL A 72 -9.74 3.45 2.11
N SER A 73 -8.74 3.94 1.38
CA SER A 73 -8.77 3.99 -0.08
C SER A 73 -7.76 3.03 -0.67
N LEU A 74 -8.21 2.27 -1.66
CA LEU A 74 -7.43 1.24 -2.33
C LEU A 74 -7.11 1.69 -3.75
N TYR A 75 -5.90 1.44 -4.20
CA TYR A 75 -5.47 1.69 -5.56
C TYR A 75 -4.36 0.72 -5.96
N ASP A 76 -4.51 0.08 -7.11
CA ASP A 76 -3.48 -0.75 -7.72
C ASP A 76 -3.58 -0.63 -9.26
N GLU A 77 -2.45 -0.81 -9.95
CA GLU A 77 -2.40 -0.95 -11.41
C GLU A 77 -2.92 -2.31 -11.87
N HIS A 78 -2.86 -3.32 -10.99
CA HIS A 78 -3.32 -4.68 -11.21
C HIS A 78 -4.68 -4.95 -10.55
N ALA A 79 -5.29 -6.08 -10.90
CA ALA A 79 -6.48 -6.53 -10.20
C ALA A 79 -6.14 -6.87 -8.73
N PHE A 80 -7.02 -6.52 -7.81
CA PHE A 80 -6.86 -6.89 -6.41
C PHE A 80 -7.04 -8.39 -6.20
N GLU A 81 -6.11 -8.99 -5.47
CA GLU A 81 -6.15 -10.40 -5.08
C GLU A 81 -7.17 -10.63 -3.97
N HIS A 82 -7.67 -11.87 -3.83
CA HIS A 82 -8.62 -12.18 -2.77
C HIS A 82 -7.97 -12.05 -1.39
N GLU A 83 -6.75 -12.56 -1.28
CA GLU A 83 -5.89 -12.56 -0.09
C GLU A 83 -5.61 -11.13 0.39
N PHE A 84 -5.55 -10.17 -0.53
CA PHE A 84 -5.43 -8.77 -0.19
C PHE A 84 -6.62 -8.26 0.62
N PHE A 85 -7.86 -8.59 0.23
CA PHE A 85 -9.04 -8.17 0.98
C PHE A 85 -9.11 -8.81 2.37
N LEU A 86 -8.57 -10.03 2.53
CA LEU A 86 -8.41 -10.65 3.86
C LEU A 86 -7.44 -9.84 4.72
N ARG A 87 -6.29 -9.42 4.16
CA ARG A 87 -5.33 -8.54 4.86
C ARG A 87 -5.98 -7.22 5.26
N ILE A 88 -6.77 -6.59 4.39
CA ILE A 88 -7.52 -5.36 4.69
C ILE A 88 -8.49 -5.59 5.86
N ALA A 89 -9.28 -6.66 5.84
CA ALA A 89 -10.26 -6.94 6.89
C ALA A 89 -9.60 -7.15 8.26
N GLN A 90 -8.48 -7.87 8.30
CA GLN A 90 -7.71 -8.10 9.53
C GLN A 90 -7.04 -6.82 10.04
N SER A 91 -6.56 -5.98 9.13
CA SER A 91 -5.79 -4.80 9.48
C SER A 91 -6.65 -3.63 9.95
N PHE A 92 -7.90 -3.53 9.48
CA PHE A 92 -8.79 -2.40 9.72
C PHE A 92 -10.13 -2.86 10.34
N PRO A 93 -10.14 -3.34 11.59
CA PRO A 93 -11.31 -3.97 12.21
C PRO A 93 -12.52 -3.04 12.39
N LEU A 94 -12.30 -1.72 12.37
CA LEU A 94 -13.32 -0.69 12.61
C LEU A 94 -13.55 0.21 11.38
N ILE A 95 -13.25 -0.28 10.18
CA ILE A 95 -13.47 0.47 8.95
C ILE A 95 -14.95 0.81 8.75
N GLN A 96 -15.23 2.06 8.42
CA GLN A 96 -16.58 2.58 8.12
C GLN A 96 -16.77 2.80 6.62
N LYS A 97 -15.69 3.11 5.90
CA LYS A 97 -15.74 3.37 4.46
C LYS A 97 -14.52 2.79 3.76
N LEU A 98 -14.78 1.95 2.75
CA LEU A 98 -13.79 1.43 1.83
C LEU A 98 -14.04 2.01 0.43
N VAL A 99 -13.03 2.66 -0.15
CA VAL A 99 -13.10 3.21 -1.51
C VAL A 99 -12.14 2.46 -2.41
N LEU A 100 -12.66 1.90 -3.50
CA LEU A 100 -11.87 1.17 -4.50
C LEU A 100 -11.67 2.04 -5.74
N ASN A 101 -10.43 2.38 -6.07
CA ASN A 101 -10.10 3.14 -7.28
C ASN A 101 -9.49 2.23 -8.35
N ASN A 102 -10.32 1.77 -9.29
CA ASN A 102 -9.87 0.96 -10.42
C ASN A 102 -9.59 1.86 -11.63
N ALA A 103 -8.32 2.16 -11.89
CA ALA A 103 -7.95 2.97 -13.07
C ALA A 103 -8.04 2.18 -14.38
N LYS A 104 -7.88 0.85 -14.35
CA LYS A 104 -7.99 -0.02 -15.52
C LYS A 104 -9.25 -0.89 -15.41
N ARG A 105 -9.93 -1.11 -16.55
CA ARG A 105 -10.99 -2.14 -16.64
C ARG A 105 -10.34 -3.51 -16.38
N GLN A 106 -10.93 -4.30 -15.49
CA GLN A 106 -10.61 -5.73 -15.40
C GLN A 106 -10.83 -6.37 -16.78
N GLN A 107 -9.74 -6.74 -17.46
CA GLN A 107 -9.79 -7.35 -18.79
C GLN A 107 -10.31 -8.81 -18.74
N TYR A 108 -10.33 -9.41 -17.55
CA TYR A 108 -10.76 -10.79 -17.33
C TYR A 108 -11.91 -10.88 -16.32
N LYS A 109 -13.08 -10.35 -16.66
CA LYS A 109 -14.30 -10.99 -16.15
C LYS A 109 -14.51 -12.20 -17.05
N GLN A 110 -14.08 -13.39 -16.60
CA GLN A 110 -14.65 -14.62 -17.14
C GLN A 110 -16.15 -14.54 -16.89
N SER A 111 -16.91 -14.20 -17.94
CA SER A 111 -18.34 -14.42 -17.93
C SER A 111 -18.52 -15.92 -17.87
N TYR A 112 -18.74 -16.47 -16.68
CA TYR A 112 -19.40 -17.76 -16.58
C TYR A 112 -20.78 -17.54 -17.21
N LYS A 113 -20.90 -17.95 -18.48
CA LYS A 113 -22.19 -18.14 -19.11
C LYS A 113 -22.84 -19.31 -18.37
N SER A 114 -23.78 -18.98 -17.50
CA SER A 114 -24.85 -19.86 -17.04
C SER A 114 -25.67 -20.37 -18.21
#